data_AF-A0A935QDQ1-F1
#
_entry.id   AF-A0A935QDQ1-F1
#
_cell.length_a   1.000
_cell.length_b   1.000
_cell.length_c   1.000
_cell.angle_alpha   90.00
_cell.angle_beta   90.00
_cell.angle_gamma   90.00
#
_symmetry.space_group_name_H-M   'P 1'
#
loop_
_entity.id
_entity.type
_entity.pdbx_description
1 polymer ?
#
loop_
_entity_poly.entity_id
_entity_poly.type
_entity_poly.pdbx_seq_one_letter_code
_entity_poly.pdbx_strand_id
1 'polypeptide(L)'
;MNPPHLHRTGQTYRERLRKGGLLLGINSGQRYARGTVALEPGDLLLLYTDGFTEQTDQPDGVFYGEGRLADLVTSYRERPLSDLLGRIFADVEAFGGRDQTDDRTLILLRINSMAVATAGGHSSG
;
A
#
# COMPACT_ATOMS: atom_id res chain seq x y z
N MET A 1 -12.01 3.07 6.93
CA MET A 1 -11.18 3.21 5.71
C MET A 1 -9.76 3.54 6.13
N ASN A 2 -8.82 2.65 5.83
CA ASN A 2 -7.42 2.82 6.23
C ASN A 2 -6.72 3.83 5.32
N PRO A 3 -5.94 4.77 5.89
CA PRO A 3 -5.20 5.74 5.08
C PRO A 3 -4.11 4.99 4.28
N PRO A 4 -3.89 5.36 3.00
CA PRO A 4 -2.79 4.79 2.23
C PRO A 4 -1.45 4.92 2.95
N HIS A 5 -0.60 3.91 2.81
CA HIS A 5 0.78 3.95 3.31
C HIS A 5 1.72 4.31 2.15
N LEU A 6 2.54 5.34 2.36
CA LEU A 6 3.65 5.71 1.48
C LEU A 6 4.97 5.30 2.13
N HIS A 7 5.75 4.49 1.43
CA HIS A 7 7.08 4.05 1.83
C HIS A 7 8.12 4.73 0.94
N ARG A 8 8.80 5.74 1.49
CA ARG A 8 9.79 6.56 0.78
C ARG A 8 11.08 5.80 0.52
N THR A 9 11.73 6.03 -0.63
CA THR A 9 13.07 5.48 -0.91
C THR A 9 14.06 5.81 0.21
N GLY A 10 14.82 4.80 0.65
CA GLY A 10 15.83 4.97 1.71
C GLY A 10 15.28 5.15 3.13
N GLN A 11 13.97 5.19 3.33
CA GLN A 11 13.35 5.28 4.66
C GLN A 11 12.89 3.89 5.15
N THR A 12 12.98 3.69 6.45
CA THR A 12 12.51 2.48 7.15
C THR A 12 11.12 2.64 7.76
N TYR A 13 10.58 3.86 7.74
CA TYR A 13 9.25 4.17 8.26
C TYR A 13 8.27 4.50 7.13
N ARG A 14 6.98 4.39 7.44
CA ARG A 14 5.88 4.71 6.53
C ARG A 14 5.26 6.06 6.86
N GLU A 15 4.89 6.82 5.83
CA GLU A 15 4.02 7.97 5.95
C GLU A 15 2.56 7.52 5.74
N ARG A 16 1.68 7.83 6.69
CA ARG A 16 0.23 7.59 6.53
C ARG A 16 -0.41 8.82 5.90
N LEU A 17 -0.99 8.67 4.72
CA LEU A 17 -1.63 9.76 3.99
C LEU A 17 -3.04 10.04 4.55
N ARG A 18 -3.10 10.74 5.69
CA ARG A 18 -4.34 10.91 6.49
C ARG A 18 -5.28 12.02 6.01
N LYS A 19 -4.88 12.84 5.03
CA LYS A 19 -5.74 13.93 4.54
C LYS A 19 -6.93 13.34 3.78
N GLY A 20 -8.13 13.53 4.34
CA GLY A 20 -9.40 13.01 3.85
C GLY A 20 -10.58 13.56 4.67
N GLY A 21 -11.80 13.12 4.35
CA GLY A 21 -13.02 13.42 5.09
C GLY A 21 -13.70 12.16 5.63
N LEU A 22 -14.83 12.32 6.31
CA LEU A 22 -15.72 11.21 6.73
C LEU A 22 -16.12 10.32 5.55
N LEU A 23 -16.55 9.08 5.82
CA LEU A 23 -17.07 8.16 4.81
C LEU A 23 -18.05 8.83 3.83
N LEU A 24 -17.95 8.46 2.55
CA LEU A 24 -18.88 8.91 1.51
C LEU A 24 -20.33 8.55 1.89
N GLY A 25 -21.21 9.54 1.86
CA GLY A 25 -22.65 9.36 2.07
C GLY A 25 -23.19 9.62 3.48
N ILE A 26 -22.34 9.90 4.48
CA ILE A 26 -22.82 10.26 5.83
C ILE A 26 -23.47 11.65 5.87
N ASN A 27 -22.96 12.58 5.06
CA ASN A 27 -23.49 13.94 4.98
C ASN A 27 -23.35 14.47 3.55
N SER A 28 -24.48 14.85 2.93
CA SER A 28 -24.54 15.38 1.57
C SER A 28 -23.85 16.74 1.40
N GLY A 29 -23.54 17.44 2.49
CA GLY A 29 -22.80 18.71 2.49
C GLY A 29 -21.31 18.59 2.85
N GLN A 30 -20.77 17.37 3.02
CA GLN A 30 -19.39 17.18 3.49
C GLN A 30 -18.37 17.63 2.43
N ARG A 31 -17.53 18.62 2.77
CA ARG A 31 -16.33 18.94 1.96
C ARG A 31 -15.21 17.98 2.32
N TYR A 32 -14.83 17.13 1.37
CA TYR A 32 -13.69 16.23 1.52
C TYR A 32 -12.39 17.04 1.44
N ALA A 33 -11.57 16.97 2.49
CA ALA A 33 -10.24 17.54 2.44
C ALA A 33 -9.37 16.72 1.48
N ARG A 34 -8.69 17.40 0.55
CA ARG A 34 -7.76 16.76 -0.38
C ARG A 34 -6.33 16.92 0.12
N GLY A 35 -5.58 15.82 0.15
CA GLY A 35 -4.13 15.83 0.28
C GLY A 35 -3.44 15.68 -1.07
N THR A 36 -2.26 16.26 -1.19
CA THR A 36 -1.34 16.00 -2.31
C THR A 36 0.03 15.69 -1.71
N VAL A 37 0.71 14.71 -2.28
CA VAL A 37 2.09 14.34 -1.94
C VAL A 37 2.87 14.16 -3.23
N ALA A 38 4.09 14.69 -3.29
CA ALA A 38 4.99 14.44 -4.41
C ALA A 38 5.60 13.04 -4.24
N LEU A 39 5.59 12.25 -5.30
CA LEU A 39 6.17 10.91 -5.32
C LEU A 39 7.51 10.93 -6.04
N GLU A 40 8.47 10.18 -5.52
CA GLU A 40 9.83 10.08 -6.07
C GLU A 40 10.11 8.67 -6.60
N PRO A 41 11.04 8.51 -7.55
CA PRO A 41 11.48 7.18 -7.98
C PRO A 41 11.90 6.29 -6.80
N GLY A 42 11.41 5.04 -6.81
CA GLY A 42 11.58 4.06 -5.75
C GLY A 42 10.54 4.14 -4.63
N ASP A 43 9.68 5.17 -4.61
CA ASP A 43 8.56 5.23 -3.67
C ASP A 43 7.60 4.07 -3.93
N LEU A 44 7.08 3.51 -2.83
CA LEU A 44 6.09 2.44 -2.84
C LEU A 44 4.83 2.91 -2.12
N LEU A 45 3.70 2.86 -2.83
CA LEU A 45 2.38 3.18 -2.29
C LEU A 45 1.58 1.89 -2.09
N LEU A 46 1.02 1.74 -0.90
CA LEU A 46 0.20 0.61 -0.47
C LEU A 46 -1.20 1.11 -0.10
N LEU A 47 -2.22 0.55 -0.75
CA LEU A 47 -3.63 0.74 -0.40
C LEU A 47 -4.22 -0.61 -0.08
N TYR A 48 -4.99 -0.69 1.00
CA TYR A 48 -5.56 -1.96 1.46
C TYR A 48 -6.86 -1.76 2.23
N THR A 49 -7.70 -2.80 2.25
CA THR A 49 -8.84 -2.91 3.18
C THR A 49 -8.41 -3.49 4.51
N ASP A 50 -9.15 -3.18 5.56
CA ASP A 50 -8.96 -3.67 6.93
C ASP A 50 -8.94 -5.19 7.05
N GLY A 51 -9.60 -5.95 6.17
CA GLY A 51 -9.52 -7.42 6.13
C GLY A 51 -8.09 -8.01 6.06
N PHE A 52 -7.07 -7.23 5.68
CA PHE A 52 -5.66 -7.62 5.82
C PHE A 52 -5.12 -7.47 7.24
N THR A 53 -5.51 -6.39 7.93
CA THR A 53 -4.98 -6.02 9.25
C THR A 53 -5.80 -6.56 10.41
N GLU A 54 -7.07 -6.89 10.17
CA GLU A 54 -8.01 -7.44 11.15
C GLU A 54 -8.07 -8.97 11.13
N GLN A 55 -7.24 -9.63 10.30
CA GLN A 55 -7.06 -11.08 10.42
C GLN A 55 -6.55 -11.40 11.82
N THR A 56 -7.23 -12.30 12.52
CA THR A 56 -6.83 -12.76 13.84
C THR A 56 -5.97 -14.00 13.74
N ASP A 57 -5.03 -14.17 14.68
CA ASP A 57 -4.46 -15.48 14.95
C ASP A 57 -5.51 -16.42 15.58
N GLN A 58 -5.25 -17.72 15.54
CA GLN A 58 -6.13 -18.72 16.15
C GLN A 58 -5.95 -18.91 17.67
N PRO A 59 -4.75 -18.77 18.26
CA PRO A 59 -4.57 -19.03 19.68
C PRO A 59 -5.22 -17.97 20.58
N ASP A 60 -5.05 -16.69 20.24
CA ASP A 60 -5.33 -15.58 21.17
C ASP A 60 -6.31 -14.54 20.59
N GLY A 61 -6.68 -14.67 19.31
CA GLY A 61 -7.57 -13.73 18.62
C GLY A 61 -6.91 -12.38 18.32
N VAL A 62 -5.58 -12.32 18.30
CA VAL A 62 -4.82 -11.07 18.12
C VAL A 62 -4.82 -10.67 16.65
N PHE A 63 -5.12 -9.40 16.36
CA PHE A 63 -5.08 -8.87 14.99
C PHE A 63 -3.66 -8.83 14.42
N TYR A 64 -3.54 -9.16 13.13
CA TYR A 64 -2.30 -9.09 12.34
C TYR A 64 -1.67 -7.70 12.42
N GLY A 65 -2.53 -6.68 12.31
CA GLY A 65 -2.20 -5.29 12.55
C GLY A 65 -1.42 -4.60 11.43
N GLU A 66 -1.57 -3.29 11.36
CA GLU A 66 -0.88 -2.48 10.34
C GLU A 66 0.65 -2.46 10.53
N GLY A 67 1.15 -2.69 11.75
CA GLY A 67 2.58 -2.72 12.08
C GLY A 67 3.32 -3.74 11.23
N ARG A 68 2.92 -5.01 11.40
CA ARG A 68 3.48 -6.15 10.69
C ARG A 68 3.39 -6.01 9.17
N LEU A 69 2.23 -5.57 8.65
CA LEU A 69 2.05 -5.36 7.22
C LEU A 69 3.09 -4.39 6.66
N ALA A 70 3.31 -3.26 7.33
CA ALA A 70 4.24 -2.26 6.85
C ALA A 70 5.71 -2.65 7.01
N ASP A 71 6.04 -3.37 8.07
CA ASP A 71 7.41 -3.88 8.28
C ASP A 71 7.76 -4.86 7.16
N LEU A 72 6.83 -5.76 6.83
CA LEU A 72 6.97 -6.69 5.71
C LEU A 72 7.16 -5.96 4.37
N VAL A 73 6.32 -4.95 4.09
CA VAL A 73 6.45 -4.11 2.88
C VAL A 73 7.80 -3.43 2.82
N THR A 74 8.30 -2.91 3.95
CA THR A 74 9.59 -2.25 4.03
C THR A 74 10.74 -3.22 3.81
N SER A 75 10.69 -4.44 4.37
CA SER A 75 11.73 -5.46 4.20
C SER A 75 11.83 -6.02 2.77
N TYR A 76 10.72 -6.01 2.03
CA TYR A 76 10.64 -6.57 0.68
C TYR A 76 10.56 -5.49 -0.42
N ARG A 77 10.76 -4.21 -0.07
CA ARG A 77 10.54 -3.06 -0.96
C ARG A 77 11.30 -3.10 -2.29
N GLU A 78 12.49 -3.71 -2.32
CA GLU A 78 13.34 -3.81 -3.51
C GLU A 78 13.03 -5.03 -4.39
N ARG A 79 12.20 -5.97 -3.91
CA ARG A 79 11.82 -7.18 -4.66
C ARG A 79 10.82 -6.85 -5.77
N PRO A 80 10.62 -7.71 -6.78
CA PRO A 80 9.47 -7.57 -7.69
C PRO A 80 8.15 -7.43 -6.92
N LEU A 81 7.22 -6.60 -7.43
CA LEU A 81 5.93 -6.39 -6.76
C LEU A 81 5.10 -7.68 -6.66
N SER A 82 5.24 -8.59 -7.62
CA SER A 82 4.63 -9.93 -7.57
C SER A 82 5.09 -10.73 -6.35
N ASP A 83 6.37 -10.64 -6.03
CA ASP A 83 6.98 -11.40 -4.93
C ASP A 83 6.56 -10.80 -3.60
N LEU A 84 6.53 -9.46 -3.51
CA LEU A 84 6.00 -8.74 -2.35
C LEU A 84 4.52 -9.08 -2.14
N LEU A 85 3.71 -9.04 -3.20
CA LEU A 85 2.29 -9.40 -3.16
C LEU A 85 2.10 -10.81 -2.62
N GLY A 86 2.78 -11.81 -3.21
CA GLY A 86 2.72 -13.19 -2.76
C GLY A 86 3.17 -13.37 -1.33
N ARG A 87 4.21 -12.63 -0.91
CA ARG A 87 4.69 -12.66 0.48
C ARG A 87 3.69 -12.08 1.46
N ILE A 88 3.01 -10.99 1.14
CA ILE A 88 1.97 -10.40 2.00
C ILE A 88 0.84 -11.41 2.23
N PHE A 89 0.32 -12.03 1.17
CA PHE A 89 -0.73 -13.04 1.31
C PHE A 89 -0.27 -14.24 2.14
N ALA A 90 0.94 -14.77 1.85
CA ALA A 90 1.49 -15.89 2.60
C ALA A 90 1.71 -15.58 4.09
N ASP A 91 2.14 -14.36 4.43
CA ASP A 91 2.38 -13.95 5.81
C ASP A 91 1.08 -13.83 6.61
N VAL A 92 0.01 -13.31 5.98
CA VAL A 92 -1.31 -13.19 6.59
C VAL A 92 -1.98 -14.56 6.74
N GLU A 93 -1.88 -15.42 5.72
CA GLU A 93 -2.35 -16.82 5.81
C GLU A 93 -1.61 -17.61 6.88
N ALA A 94 -0.29 -17.42 7.01
CA ALA A 94 0.50 -18.07 8.04
C ALA A 94 0.16 -17.58 9.45
N PHE A 95 -0.29 -16.33 9.58
CA PHE A 95 -0.65 -15.74 10.86
C PHE A 95 -2.01 -16.22 11.37
N GLY A 96 -3.05 -16.18 10.53
CA GLY A 96 -4.43 -16.45 10.93
C GLY A 96 -5.10 -17.65 10.30
N GLY A 97 -4.39 -18.38 9.43
CA GLY A 97 -4.96 -19.43 8.59
C GLY A 97 -5.60 -18.90 7.32
N ARG A 98 -6.25 -19.81 6.58
CA ARG A 98 -6.91 -19.51 5.29
C ARG A 98 -8.36 -19.07 5.44
N ASP A 99 -8.94 -19.25 6.62
CA ASP A 99 -10.30 -18.83 6.90
C ASP A 99 -10.34 -17.30 6.91
N GLN A 100 -10.95 -16.76 5.86
CA GLN A 100 -11.07 -15.33 5.65
C GLN A 100 -12.25 -14.82 6.48
N THR A 101 -11.98 -13.91 7.40
CA THR A 101 -13.00 -13.28 8.24
C THR A 101 -13.64 -12.06 7.57
N ASP A 102 -13.00 -11.48 6.55
CA ASP A 102 -13.46 -10.29 5.82
C ASP A 102 -12.79 -10.18 4.43
N ASP A 103 -13.29 -9.28 3.57
CA ASP A 103 -12.80 -9.02 2.21
C ASP A 103 -11.41 -8.37 2.21
N ARG A 104 -10.47 -8.98 1.46
CA ARG A 104 -9.08 -8.52 1.33
C ARG A 104 -8.81 -7.93 -0.05
N THR A 105 -8.63 -6.61 -0.10
CA THR A 105 -8.17 -5.89 -1.29
C THR A 105 -6.82 -5.23 -1.04
N LEU A 106 -5.88 -5.38 -1.98
CA LEU A 106 -4.55 -4.77 -1.93
C LEU A 106 -4.19 -4.15 -3.28
N ILE A 107 -3.64 -2.94 -3.26
CA ILE A 107 -3.00 -2.31 -4.41
C ILE A 107 -1.58 -1.91 -4.00
N LEU A 108 -0.60 -2.36 -4.80
CA LEU A 108 0.80 -1.97 -4.70
C LEU A 108 1.19 -1.17 -5.94
N LEU A 109 1.77 0.01 -5.74
CA LEU A 109 2.28 0.86 -6.81
C LEU A 109 3.72 1.26 -6.52
N ARG A 110 4.65 0.91 -7.42
CA ARG A 110 6.04 1.39 -7.39
C ARG A 110 6.22 2.50 -8.40
N ILE A 111 6.83 3.58 -7.96
CA ILE A 111 7.16 4.71 -8.82
C ILE A 111 8.53 4.43 -9.44
N ASN A 112 8.55 4.15 -10.73
CA ASN A 112 9.79 4.00 -11.46
C ASN A 112 10.29 5.37 -11.93
N SER A 113 11.60 5.50 -12.12
CA SER A 113 12.17 6.64 -12.82
C SER A 113 11.50 6.76 -14.20
N MET A 114 11.12 7.97 -14.61
CA MET A 114 10.72 8.18 -16.00
C MET A 114 11.88 7.81 -16.92
N ALA A 115 11.62 6.92 -17.88
CA ALA A 115 12.50 6.83 -19.04
C ALA A 115 12.37 8.17 -19.78
N VAL A 116 13.47 8.92 -19.89
CA VAL A 116 13.54 10.03 -20.83
C VAL A 116 13.38 9.40 -22.22
N ALA A 117 12.23 9.60 -22.86
CA ALA A 117 12.08 9.27 -24.26
C ALA A 117 13.05 10.18 -25.03
N THR A 118 14.17 9.63 -25.49
CA THR A 118 15.03 10.32 -26.44
C THR A 118 14.24 10.49 -27.72
N ALA A 119 13.80 11.73 -28.00
CA ALA A 119 13.23 12.07 -29.28
C ALA A 119 14.28 11.76 -30.36
N GLY A 120 14.05 10.71 -31.14
CA GLY A 120 14.87 10.34 -32.28
C GLY A 120 14.87 11.50 -33.28
N GLY A 121 16.02 12.14 -33.43
CA GLY A 121 16.26 13.14 -34.45
C GLY A 121 16.00 12.54 -35.83
N HIS A 122 14.93 12.99 -36.47
CA HIS A 122 14.72 12.76 -37.90
C HIS A 122 15.56 13.77 -38.67
N SER A 123 16.79 13.38 -39.00
CA SER A 123 17.55 14.00 -40.08
C SER A 123 17.30 13.24 -41.37
N SER A 124 16.54 13.84 -42.29
CA SER A 124 16.42 13.54 -43.72
C SER A 124 15.51 14.65 -44.27
N GLY A 125 15.83 15.41 -45.31
CA GLY A 125 16.92 15.50 -46.26
C GLY A 125 16.57 16.66 -47.19
#